data_AF-A0A5P2CYF2-F1
#
_entry.id   AF-A0A5P2CYF2-F1
#
_cell.length_a   1.000
_cell.length_b   1.000
_cell.length_c   1.000
_cell.angle_alpha   90.00
_cell.angle_beta   90.00
_cell.angle_gamma   90.00
#
_symmetry.space_group_name_H-M   'P 1'
#
loop_
_entity.id
_entity.type
_entity.pdbx_description
1 polymer ?
#
loop_
_entity_poly.entity_id
_entity_poly.type
_entity_poly.pdbx_seq_one_letter_code
_entity_poly.pdbx_strand_id
1 'polypeptide(L)'
;MTGHPQTGGGNSVAIPDEVWERFEKDSEREIRSSAPKEPSARARMVAERLRRLDEEAARRRVEEAGRFRRRRARREAESARWRPDDWRSMPTGAAGGRGGRSERSRRVWSVVIVIGGMALAIVLLSPFRFWIWGW
;
A
#
# COMPACT_ATOMS: atom_id res chain seq x y z
N MET A 1 -32.00 -32.68 -76.86
CA MET A 1 -31.70 -33.68 -75.82
C MET A 1 -30.37 -33.33 -75.17
N THR A 2 -30.41 -32.55 -74.10
CA THR A 2 -29.25 -32.29 -73.23
C THR A 2 -29.79 -32.25 -71.81
N GLY A 3 -29.72 -33.38 -71.13
CA GLY A 3 -30.05 -33.48 -69.71
C GLY A 3 -28.92 -32.88 -68.90
N HIS A 4 -29.21 -31.87 -68.09
CA HIS A 4 -28.31 -31.45 -67.03
C HIS A 4 -28.26 -32.55 -65.96
N PRO A 5 -27.08 -33.07 -65.60
CA PRO A 5 -26.97 -33.96 -64.46
C PRO A 5 -27.27 -33.15 -63.20
N GLN A 6 -28.41 -33.45 -62.60
CA GLN A 6 -28.76 -33.08 -61.23
C GLN A 6 -27.63 -33.58 -60.34
N THR A 7 -26.81 -32.65 -59.84
CA THR A 7 -25.85 -32.95 -58.78
C THR A 7 -26.65 -33.20 -57.51
N GLY A 8 -27.01 -34.46 -57.29
CA GLY A 8 -27.31 -34.97 -55.96
C GLY A 8 -26.07 -34.76 -55.10
N GLY A 9 -26.09 -33.71 -54.29
CA GLY A 9 -25.09 -33.43 -53.26
C GLY A 9 -25.16 -34.49 -52.18
N GLY A 10 -24.54 -35.64 -52.45
CA GLY A 10 -24.39 -36.72 -51.51
C GLY A 10 -23.50 -36.30 -50.34
N ASN A 11 -24.10 -36.28 -49.14
CA ASN A 11 -23.52 -36.81 -47.90
C ASN A 11 -22.01 -36.66 -47.71
N SER A 12 -21.57 -35.45 -47.36
CA SER A 12 -20.59 -35.33 -46.28
C SER A 12 -21.37 -34.93 -45.03
N VAL A 13 -20.97 -35.46 -43.88
CA VAL A 13 -21.40 -35.00 -42.56
C VAL A 13 -20.79 -33.61 -42.34
N ALA A 14 -21.17 -32.64 -43.17
CA ALA A 14 -20.72 -31.27 -43.13
C ALA A 14 -21.84 -30.48 -42.47
N ILE A 15 -21.56 -30.00 -41.26
CA ILE A 15 -22.49 -29.16 -40.51
C ILE A 15 -22.85 -27.93 -41.39
N PRO A 16 -24.13 -27.59 -41.57
CA PRO A 16 -24.55 -26.43 -42.36
C PRO A 16 -24.02 -25.11 -41.81
N ASP A 17 -23.67 -24.16 -42.68
CA ASP A 17 -23.09 -22.86 -42.29
C ASP A 17 -23.97 -22.05 -41.32
N GLU A 18 -25.29 -22.14 -41.44
CA GLU A 18 -26.23 -21.50 -40.50
C GLU A 18 -26.15 -22.07 -39.08
N VAL A 19 -25.85 -23.36 -38.95
CA VAL A 19 -25.64 -24.03 -37.66
C VAL A 19 -24.29 -23.61 -37.07
N TRP A 20 -23.26 -23.44 -37.91
CA TRP A 20 -21.97 -22.87 -37.51
C TRP A 20 -22.09 -21.43 -37.03
N GLU A 21 -22.80 -20.58 -37.76
CA GLU A 21 -22.99 -19.17 -37.40
C GLU A 21 -23.73 -19.03 -36.07
N ARG A 22 -24.75 -19.88 -35.83
CA ARG A 22 -25.48 -19.90 -34.56
C ARG A 22 -24.61 -20.40 -33.41
N PHE A 23 -23.79 -21.41 -33.65
CA PHE A 23 -22.85 -21.93 -32.66
C PHE A 23 -21.76 -20.91 -32.30
N GLU A 24 -21.18 -20.19 -33.28
CA GLU A 24 -20.22 -19.10 -33.00
C GLU A 24 -20.87 -18.01 -32.15
N LYS A 25 -22.09 -17.60 -32.48
CA LYS A 25 -22.80 -16.54 -31.74
C LYS A 25 -23.13 -16.92 -30.29
N ASP A 26 -23.62 -18.13 -30.09
CA ASP A 26 -23.99 -18.64 -28.76
C ASP A 26 -22.71 -18.90 -27.93
N SER A 27 -21.70 -19.52 -28.53
CA SER A 27 -20.43 -19.86 -27.87
C SER A 27 -19.58 -18.62 -27.56
N GLU A 28 -19.49 -17.63 -28.44
CA GLU A 28 -18.64 -16.45 -28.22
C GLU A 28 -19.10 -15.64 -27.00
N ARG A 29 -20.42 -15.53 -26.81
CA ARG A 29 -21.02 -14.82 -25.67
C ARG A 29 -20.92 -15.64 -24.39
N GLU A 30 -21.13 -16.94 -24.48
CA GLU A 30 -21.05 -17.86 -23.33
C GLU A 30 -19.61 -18.06 -22.86
N ILE A 31 -18.65 -18.33 -23.76
CA ILE A 31 -17.22 -18.52 -23.45
C ILE A 31 -16.59 -17.26 -22.86
N ARG A 32 -16.91 -16.04 -23.35
CA ARG A 32 -16.40 -14.81 -22.70
C ARG A 32 -16.94 -14.60 -21.29
N SER A 33 -18.11 -15.15 -20.98
CA SER A 33 -18.77 -15.02 -19.67
C SER A 33 -18.39 -16.13 -18.69
N SER A 34 -18.16 -17.35 -19.18
CA SER A 34 -17.88 -18.55 -18.39
C SER A 34 -16.39 -18.86 -18.28
N ALA A 35 -15.55 -18.35 -19.18
CA ALA A 35 -14.11 -18.56 -19.11
C ALA A 35 -13.53 -17.85 -17.87
N PRO A 36 -12.83 -18.59 -16.99
CA PRO A 36 -12.06 -17.99 -15.92
C PRO A 36 -11.07 -17.00 -16.53
N LYS A 37 -11.21 -15.72 -16.20
CA LYS A 37 -10.25 -14.69 -16.63
C LYS A 37 -8.99 -14.84 -15.80
N GLU A 38 -8.21 -15.85 -16.14
CA GLU A 38 -6.90 -16.00 -15.53
C GLU A 38 -6.06 -14.77 -15.86
N PRO A 39 -5.34 -14.22 -14.87
CA PRO A 39 -4.51 -13.05 -15.09
C PRO A 39 -3.52 -13.36 -16.20
N SER A 40 -3.48 -12.48 -17.20
CA SER A 40 -2.60 -12.63 -18.36
C SER A 40 -1.16 -12.84 -17.92
N ALA A 41 -0.35 -13.50 -18.76
CA ALA A 41 1.06 -13.76 -18.45
C ALA A 41 1.81 -12.48 -18.03
N ARG A 42 1.50 -11.35 -18.66
CA ARG A 42 2.03 -10.04 -18.29
C ARG A 42 1.56 -9.56 -16.92
N ALA A 43 0.28 -9.75 -16.59
CA ALA A 43 -0.24 -9.40 -15.27
C ALA A 43 0.48 -10.19 -14.16
N ARG A 44 0.77 -11.47 -14.37
CA ARG A 44 1.54 -12.29 -13.41
C ARG A 44 2.97 -11.78 -13.25
N MET A 45 3.66 -11.48 -14.35
CA MET A 45 5.02 -10.92 -14.30
C MET A 45 5.08 -9.56 -13.60
N VAL A 46 4.09 -8.69 -13.82
CA VAL A 46 4.01 -7.38 -13.15
C VAL A 46 3.75 -7.54 -11.65
N ALA A 47 2.85 -8.43 -11.26
CA ALA A 47 2.59 -8.70 -9.86
C ALA A 47 3.85 -9.22 -9.14
N GLU A 48 4.62 -10.10 -9.79
CA GLU A 48 5.88 -10.59 -9.24
C GLU A 48 6.95 -9.48 -9.15
N ARG A 49 7.05 -8.63 -10.18
CA ARG A 49 7.97 -7.48 -10.16
C ARG A 49 7.63 -6.49 -9.05
N LEU A 50 6.34 -6.20 -8.85
CA LEU A 50 5.88 -5.32 -7.77
C LEU A 50 6.14 -5.95 -6.40
N ARG A 51 5.93 -7.26 -6.25
CA ARG A 51 6.22 -7.96 -4.98
C ARG A 51 7.70 -7.86 -4.61
N ARG A 52 8.61 -8.03 -5.57
CA ARG A 52 10.06 -7.87 -5.34
C ARG A 52 10.42 -6.45 -4.90
N LEU A 53 9.85 -5.43 -5.55
CA LEU A 53 10.08 -4.03 -5.17
C LEU A 53 9.56 -3.71 -3.77
N ASP A 54 8.38 -4.24 -3.39
CA ASP A 54 7.81 -4.02 -2.07
C ASP A 54 8.61 -4.74 -0.98
N GLU A 55 9.08 -5.96 -1.23
CA GLU A 55 9.98 -6.70 -0.33
C GLU A 55 11.29 -5.94 -0.11
N GLU A 56 11.90 -5.37 -1.16
CA GLU A 56 13.09 -4.53 -1.04
C GLU A 56 12.84 -3.25 -0.24
N ALA A 57 11.72 -2.57 -0.49
CA ALA A 57 11.31 -1.39 0.26
C ALA A 57 11.06 -1.72 1.74
N ALA A 58 10.41 -2.84 2.03
CA ALA A 58 10.19 -3.34 3.39
C ALA A 58 11.50 -3.64 4.10
N ARG A 59 12.47 -4.29 3.43
CA ARG A 59 13.81 -4.53 3.98
C ARG A 59 14.51 -3.23 4.35
N ARG A 60 14.50 -2.22 3.48
CA ARG A 60 15.09 -0.90 3.76
C ARG A 60 14.44 -0.24 4.99
N ARG A 61 13.11 -0.26 5.08
CA ARG A 61 12.37 0.27 6.23
C ARG A 61 12.71 -0.46 7.53
N VAL A 62 12.82 -1.78 7.50
CA VAL A 62 13.22 -2.59 8.67
C VAL A 62 14.65 -2.28 9.08
N GLU A 63 15.57 -2.14 8.13
CA GLU A 63 16.95 -1.77 8.43
C GLU A 63 17.06 -0.36 9.03
N GLU A 64 16.35 0.62 8.47
CA GLU A 64 16.30 1.99 8.97
C GLU A 64 15.68 2.05 10.37
N ALA A 65 14.55 1.36 10.58
CA ALA A 65 13.94 1.23 11.89
C ALA A 65 14.89 0.53 12.88
N GLY A 66 15.62 -0.49 12.44
CA GLY A 66 16.64 -1.18 13.23
C GLY A 66 17.82 -0.28 13.57
N ARG A 67 18.27 0.58 12.64
CA ARG A 67 19.30 1.61 12.89
C ARG A 67 18.83 2.60 13.96
N PHE A 68 17.59 3.07 13.88
CA PHE A 68 17.00 3.95 14.90
C PHE A 68 16.89 3.29 16.28
N ARG A 69 16.38 2.05 16.35
CA ARG A 69 16.30 1.29 17.60
C ARG A 69 17.67 1.07 18.22
N ARG A 70 18.68 0.69 17.41
CA ARG A 70 20.07 0.53 17.89
C ARG A 70 20.65 1.83 18.44
N ARG A 71 20.43 2.97 17.78
CA ARG A 71 20.87 4.28 18.29
C ARG A 71 20.20 4.63 19.63
N ARG A 72 18.90 4.36 19.77
CA ARG A 72 18.16 4.58 21.02
C ARG A 72 18.67 3.68 22.14
N ALA A 73 18.83 2.38 21.88
CA ALA A 73 19.38 1.43 22.84
C ALA A 73 20.79 1.81 23.29
N ARG A 74 21.64 2.32 22.39
CA ARG A 74 22.97 2.84 22.75
C ARG A 74 22.89 4.03 23.68
N ARG A 75 22.01 5.00 23.42
CA ARG A 75 21.79 6.15 24.32
C ARG A 75 21.26 5.74 25.68
N GLU A 76 20.36 4.75 25.70
CA GLU A 76 19.81 4.20 26.94
C GLU A 76 20.89 3.47 27.76
N ALA A 77 21.70 2.63 27.11
CA ALA A 77 22.85 1.98 27.74
C ALA A 77 23.90 3.00 28.24
N GLU A 78 24.14 4.07 27.50
CA GLU A 78 25.02 5.17 27.92
C GLU A 78 24.45 5.95 29.11
N SER A 79 23.13 6.19 29.13
CA SER A 79 22.46 6.80 30.29
C SER A 79 22.41 5.88 31.51
N ALA A 80 22.32 4.56 31.31
CA ALA A 80 22.42 3.58 32.37
C ALA A 80 23.86 3.49 32.92
N ARG A 81 24.87 3.65 32.05
CA ARG A 81 26.29 3.70 32.43
C ARG A 81 26.65 4.94 33.25
N TRP A 82 26.02 6.08 32.95
CA TRP A 82 26.18 7.34 33.70
C TRP A 82 25.09 7.53 34.76
N ARG A 83 24.61 6.44 35.36
CA ARG A 83 23.73 6.50 36.52
C ARG A 83 24.54 6.00 37.71
N PRO A 84 25.22 6.89 38.46
CA PRO A 84 25.96 6.48 39.63
C PRO A 84 24.95 5.94 40.64
N ASP A 85 24.98 4.63 40.85
CA ASP A 85 24.51 3.94 42.06
C ASP A 85 23.41 4.69 42.82
N ASP A 86 22.18 4.53 42.34
CA ASP A 86 20.97 5.05 43.00
C ASP A 86 20.83 4.56 44.46
N TRP A 87 21.60 3.53 44.86
CA TRP A 87 21.69 3.05 46.25
C TRP A 87 22.52 3.97 47.17
N ARG A 88 23.26 4.94 46.63
CA ARG A 88 23.83 6.08 47.39
C ARG A 88 22.84 7.24 47.58
N SER A 89 21.62 7.14 47.06
CA SER A 89 20.54 8.08 47.37
C SER A 89 19.83 7.65 48.66
N MET A 90 20.39 8.02 49.81
CA MET A 90 19.71 7.84 51.11
C MET A 90 18.38 8.61 51.14
N PRO A 91 17.37 8.12 51.89
CA PRO A 91 16.06 8.77 51.99
C PRO A 91 16.16 9.99 52.91
N THR A 92 16.68 11.10 52.40
CA THR A 92 16.45 12.42 53.00
C THR A 92 15.39 13.13 52.16
N GLY A 93 14.12 12.81 52.45
CA GLY A 93 12.95 13.70 52.29
C GLY A 93 12.59 14.31 50.93
N ALA A 94 13.38 14.20 49.86
CA ALA A 94 13.08 14.88 48.59
C ALA A 94 13.76 14.25 47.38
N ALA A 95 13.13 13.23 46.77
CA ALA A 95 13.22 12.96 45.33
C ALA A 95 12.24 11.85 44.85
N GLY A 96 11.09 11.68 45.51
CA GLY A 96 9.94 11.07 44.84
C GLY A 96 9.40 12.08 43.83
N GLY A 97 9.93 12.10 42.59
CA GLY A 97 9.58 13.16 41.65
C GLY A 97 9.92 12.84 40.21
N ARG A 98 9.06 12.08 39.54
CA ARG A 98 8.84 12.25 38.10
C ARG A 98 8.70 13.76 37.82
N GLY A 99 9.58 14.37 37.02
CA GLY A 99 9.22 15.62 36.33
C GLY A 99 10.16 16.83 36.35
N GLY A 100 11.43 16.73 36.75
CA GLY A 100 12.37 17.88 36.71
C GLY A 100 12.69 18.46 35.32
N ARG A 101 12.18 17.85 34.22
CA ARG A 101 12.29 18.36 32.85
C ARG A 101 11.07 19.21 32.41
N SER A 102 10.09 19.43 33.29
CA SER A 102 8.71 19.62 32.82
C SER A 102 8.19 21.06 32.64
N GLU A 103 8.78 22.14 33.12
CA GLU A 103 8.16 23.47 32.89
C GLU A 103 8.49 24.07 31.51
N ARG A 104 9.78 24.17 31.19
CA ARG A 104 10.27 24.67 29.90
C ARG A 104 9.86 23.77 28.73
N SER A 105 9.87 22.45 28.93
CA SER A 105 9.44 21.50 27.90
C SER A 105 7.93 21.55 27.65
N ARG A 106 7.10 21.82 28.68
CA ARG A 106 5.65 21.99 28.51
C ARG A 106 5.34 23.26 27.73
N ARG A 107 6.05 24.37 27.99
CA ARG A 107 5.87 25.62 27.21
C ARG A 107 6.22 25.40 25.73
N VAL A 108 7.34 24.75 25.43
CA VAL A 108 7.73 24.44 24.05
C VAL A 108 6.71 23.51 23.39
N TRP A 109 6.28 22.44 24.07
CA TRP A 109 5.26 21.54 23.52
C TRP A 109 3.91 22.22 23.34
N SER A 110 3.52 23.12 24.24
CA SER A 110 2.29 23.90 24.10
C SER A 110 2.35 24.78 22.86
N VAL A 111 3.47 25.45 22.60
CA VAL A 111 3.66 26.27 21.39
C VAL A 111 3.59 25.40 20.13
N VAL A 112 4.23 24.23 20.14
CA VAL A 112 4.20 23.30 19.00
C VAL A 112 2.78 22.79 18.72
N ILE A 113 2.03 22.41 19.75
CA ILE A 113 0.64 21.94 19.61
C ILE A 113 -0.25 23.06 19.09
N VAL A 114 -0.11 24.29 19.60
CA VAL A 114 -0.89 25.44 19.15
C VAL A 114 -0.58 25.79 17.70
N ILE A 115 0.70 25.87 17.31
CA ILE A 115 1.10 26.14 15.91
C ILE A 115 0.61 25.03 14.99
N GLY A 116 0.78 23.77 15.38
CA GLY A 116 0.31 22.63 14.59
C GLY A 116 -1.21 22.61 14.41
N GLY A 117 -1.96 22.87 15.48
CA GLY A 117 -3.43 22.98 15.43
C GLY A 117 -3.90 24.15 14.57
N MET A 118 -3.25 25.32 14.69
CA MET A 118 -3.52 26.51 13.88
C MET A 118 -3.27 26.22 12.39
N ALA A 119 -2.15 25.59 12.05
CA ALA A 119 -1.84 25.22 10.67
C ALA A 119 -2.87 24.22 10.11
N LEU A 120 -3.26 23.21 10.90
CA LEU A 120 -4.29 22.24 10.52
C LEU A 120 -5.65 22.92 10.30
N ALA A 121 -6.03 23.85 11.18
CA ALA A 121 -7.25 24.63 11.03
C ALA A 121 -7.23 25.51 9.77
N ILE A 122 -6.11 26.19 9.48
CA ILE A 122 -5.95 26.98 8.25
C ILE A 122 -6.12 26.09 7.02
N VAL A 123 -5.53 24.89 6.99
CA VAL A 123 -5.68 23.95 5.88
C VAL A 123 -7.14 23.48 5.72
N LEU A 124 -7.85 23.20 6.82
CA LEU A 124 -9.25 22.78 6.82
C LEU A 124 -10.23 23.90 6.42
N LEU A 125 -9.97 25.14 6.85
CA LEU A 125 -10.82 26.30 6.54
C LEU A 125 -10.50 26.92 5.19
N SER A 126 -9.34 26.62 4.60
CA SER A 126 -8.88 27.21 3.33
C SER A 126 -8.72 26.19 2.20
N PRO A 127 -9.67 25.26 1.94
CA PRO A 127 -9.53 24.35 0.82
C PRO A 127 -9.49 25.09 -0.54
N PHE A 128 -10.10 26.29 -0.61
CA PHE A 128 -10.22 27.09 -1.83
C PHE A 128 -9.11 28.12 -2.07
N ARG A 129 -8.23 28.42 -1.10
CA ARG A 129 -7.16 29.41 -1.31
C ARG A 129 -5.92 28.85 -2.02
N PHE A 130 -5.81 27.53 -2.09
CA PHE A 130 -4.74 26.82 -2.81
C PHE A 130 -5.08 26.50 -4.28
N TRP A 131 -6.32 26.75 -4.75
CA TRP A 131 -6.73 26.43 -6.12
C TRP A 131 -6.76 27.63 -7.08
N ILE A 132 -6.57 28.86 -6.58
CA ILE A 132 -6.65 30.10 -7.39
C ILE A 132 -5.30 30.54 -7.99
N TRP A 133 -4.20 29.82 -7.73
CA TRP A 133 -2.90 30.10 -8.34
C TRP A 133 -2.24 28.79 -8.80
N GLY A 134 -2.59 28.39 -10.02
CA GLY A 134 -2.06 27.20 -10.68
C GLY A 134 -2.52 27.15 -12.14
N TRP A 135 -2.22 28.21 -12.89
CA TRP A 135 -2.03 28.22 -14.33
C TRP A 135 -0.52 28.26 -14.60
#